data_AF-E8ZIM1-F1
#
_entry.id   AF-E8ZIM1-F1
#
_cell.length_a   1.000
_cell.length_b   1.000
_cell.length_c   1.000
_cell.angle_alpha   90.00
_cell.angle_beta   90.00
_cell.angle_gamma   90.00
#
_symmetry.space_group_name_H-M   'P 1'
#
loop_
_entity.id
_entity.type
_entity.pdbx_description
1 polymer ?
#
loop_
_entity_poly.entity_id
_entity_poly.type
_entity_poly.pdbx_seq_one_letter_code
_entity_poly.pdbx_strand_id
1 'polypeptide(L)'
;MNALTTKAVAGLGVAGALGTASAGAWYVSRPKDVKSKLISEGLTLVGSSSKAWRSVFLTHNGDSEFMSFVGVESGKSDKEAGSKVMSACEGVMKVSVDSEDYNASLDKARKYCTTPNFKTIEAKVLFSDREIAFEDRDWKNLFTIHKGDDAFIEKVKKANSDTSLTKESQADTVKDKVKKFCDDLKIQSPDSGGVADYEKYCLQTPSSTKIFYENLGSRFVGESGWESKFDSIKTGDNSLFNDIKNTETLNASSPSDKGGSQLKAWCDKEVVKELSDSHQKTRDRCFN
;
A
#
# COMPACT_ATOMS: atom_id res chain seq x y z
N MET A 1 7.09 29.24 1.59
CA MET A 1 7.11 28.15 2.59
C MET A 1 5.66 27.85 2.92
N ASN A 2 5.08 26.83 2.27
CA ASN A 2 3.67 26.50 2.47
C ASN A 2 3.60 25.18 3.24
N ALA A 3 2.91 25.24 4.38
CA ALA A 3 2.73 24.15 5.32
C ALA A 3 2.01 22.98 4.64
N LEU A 4 2.65 21.80 4.69
CA LEU A 4 2.00 20.53 4.42
C LEU A 4 1.03 20.26 5.57
N THR A 5 -0.27 20.43 5.31
CA THR A 5 -1.33 19.86 6.13
C THR A 5 -1.29 18.34 6.02
N THR A 6 -0.54 17.71 6.93
CA THR A 6 -0.57 16.28 7.17
C THR A 6 -1.98 15.89 7.59
N LYS A 7 -2.73 15.22 6.72
CA LYS A 7 -3.90 14.45 7.13
C LYS A 7 -3.40 13.34 8.04
N ALA A 8 -3.55 13.53 9.35
CA ALA A 8 -3.27 12.51 10.34
C ALA A 8 -4.14 11.29 10.05
N VAL A 9 -3.49 10.19 9.69
CA VAL A 9 -4.10 8.87 9.70
C VAL A 9 -4.40 8.58 11.17
N ALA A 10 -5.69 8.54 11.50
CA ALA A 10 -6.17 8.22 12.84
C ALA A 10 -5.93 6.73 13.11
N GLY A 11 -4.72 6.43 13.55
CA GLY A 11 -4.34 5.19 14.19
C GLY A 11 -3.31 5.55 15.24
N LEU A 12 -3.74 5.66 16.49
CA LEU A 12 -2.97 5.54 17.74
C LEU A 12 -3.95 5.74 18.90
N GLY A 13 -3.92 4.82 19.86
CA GLY A 13 -4.77 4.87 21.04
C GLY A 13 -4.56 6.14 21.86
N VAL A 14 -5.65 6.64 22.43
CA VAL A 14 -5.61 7.67 23.47
C VAL A 14 -6.31 7.09 24.70
N ALA A 15 -5.50 6.63 25.65
CA ALA A 15 -5.93 6.50 27.04
C ALA A 15 -5.87 7.90 27.67
N GLY A 16 -6.96 8.35 28.32
CA GLY A 16 -6.88 9.46 29.27
C GLY A 16 -8.07 10.41 29.32
N ALA A 17 -8.92 10.18 30.33
CA ALA A 17 -9.64 11.13 31.18
C ALA A 17 -10.65 12.13 30.56
N LEU A 18 -11.93 11.94 30.89
CA LEU A 18 -12.81 13.05 31.28
C LEU A 18 -13.60 12.67 32.54
N GLY A 19 -13.36 13.42 33.60
CA GLY A 19 -14.03 13.31 34.90
C GLY A 19 -15.37 14.05 34.93
N THR A 20 -16.26 13.50 35.76
CA THR A 20 -17.37 14.13 36.49
C THR A 20 -18.29 15.12 35.76
N ALA A 21 -19.51 14.69 35.43
CA ALA A 21 -20.71 15.54 35.52
C ALA A 21 -22.00 14.70 35.63
N SER A 22 -22.65 14.79 36.79
CA SER A 22 -24.10 14.65 37.09
C SER A 22 -24.92 13.51 36.48
N ALA A 23 -25.78 12.89 37.30
CA ALA A 23 -26.71 11.81 36.97
C ALA A 23 -27.65 12.04 35.74
N GLY A 24 -27.69 13.24 35.15
CA GLY A 24 -28.35 13.51 33.87
C GLY A 24 -27.58 13.05 32.62
N ALA A 25 -26.25 12.89 32.69
CA ALA A 25 -25.44 12.41 31.56
C ALA A 25 -25.67 10.92 31.24
N TRP A 26 -25.99 10.11 32.26
CA TRP A 26 -26.16 8.66 32.10
C TRP A 26 -27.38 8.27 31.23
N TYR A 27 -28.39 9.13 31.15
CA TYR A 27 -29.55 8.91 30.28
C TYR A 27 -29.28 9.33 28.82
N VAL A 28 -28.40 10.32 28.61
CA VAL A 28 -27.98 10.79 27.27
C VAL A 28 -26.88 9.90 26.67
N SER A 29 -26.12 9.20 27.52
CA SER A 29 -25.09 8.23 27.12
C SER A 29 -25.61 6.79 26.95
N ARG A 30 -26.93 6.55 27.02
CA ARG A 30 -27.47 5.22 26.74
C ARG A 30 -27.21 4.87 25.27
N PRO A 31 -26.64 3.69 24.99
CA PRO A 31 -26.54 3.19 23.63
C PRO A 31 -27.92 3.20 22.99
N LYS A 32 -28.03 3.81 21.80
CA LYS A 32 -29.28 3.81 21.03
C LYS A 32 -29.32 2.68 20.01
N ASP A 33 -28.14 2.21 19.62
CA ASP A 33 -27.93 1.16 18.64
C ASP A 33 -26.73 0.29 19.04
N VAL A 34 -26.53 -0.79 18.29
CA VAL A 34 -25.38 -1.69 18.44
C VAL A 34 -24.06 -0.94 18.36
N LYS A 35 -23.91 0.00 17.42
CA LYS A 35 -22.68 0.79 17.26
C LYS A 35 -22.32 1.56 18.53
N SER A 36 -23.28 2.31 19.08
CA SER A 36 -23.11 3.10 20.30
C SER A 36 -22.76 2.21 21.48
N LYS A 37 -23.31 0.98 21.52
CA LYS A 37 -23.01 0.01 22.57
C LYS A 37 -21.56 -0.46 22.49
N LEU A 38 -21.08 -0.86 21.31
CA LEU A 38 -19.69 -1.29 21.13
C LEU A 38 -18.69 -0.18 21.48
N ILE A 39 -18.99 1.07 21.09
CA ILE A 39 -18.16 2.23 21.45
C ILE A 39 -18.17 2.45 22.98
N SER A 40 -19.33 2.34 23.62
CA SER A 40 -19.44 2.45 25.09
C SER A 40 -18.69 1.37 25.85
N GLU A 41 -18.46 0.21 25.22
CA GLU A 41 -17.64 -0.90 25.74
C GLU A 41 -16.13 -0.68 25.49
N GLY A 42 -15.75 0.40 24.80
CA GLY A 42 -14.36 0.70 24.46
C GLY A 42 -13.81 -0.11 23.29
N LEU A 43 -14.69 -0.73 22.49
CA LEU A 43 -14.28 -1.53 21.32
C LEU A 43 -14.00 -0.63 20.11
N THR A 44 -12.92 -0.93 19.40
CA THR A 44 -12.54 -0.25 18.16
C THR A 44 -13.25 -0.89 16.97
N LEU A 45 -13.94 -0.08 16.17
CA LEU A 45 -14.60 -0.51 14.93
C LEU A 45 -13.59 -0.52 13.78
N VAL A 46 -13.81 -1.40 12.78
CA VAL A 46 -12.94 -1.59 11.60
C VAL A 46 -12.74 -0.30 10.76
N GLY A 47 -13.68 0.64 10.82
CA GLY A 47 -13.62 1.90 10.08
C GLY A 47 -14.19 1.78 8.66
N SER A 48 -13.78 2.68 7.77
CA SER A 48 -14.33 2.80 6.40
C SER A 48 -13.38 2.35 5.30
N SER A 49 -12.16 1.90 5.62
CA SER A 49 -11.23 1.43 4.59
C SER A 49 -11.70 0.10 4.00
N SER A 50 -11.80 0.05 2.68
CA SER A 50 -12.11 -1.20 1.97
C SER A 50 -11.06 -2.29 2.21
N LYS A 51 -9.79 -1.91 2.45
CA LYS A 51 -8.71 -2.84 2.78
C LYS A 51 -8.87 -3.43 4.18
N ALA A 52 -9.36 -2.65 5.14
CA ALA A 52 -9.66 -3.14 6.47
C ALA A 52 -10.79 -4.19 6.45
N TRP A 53 -11.81 -4.00 5.62
CA TRP A 53 -12.86 -5.01 5.46
C TRP A 53 -12.40 -6.27 4.71
N ARG A 54 -11.49 -6.14 3.73
CA ARG A 54 -10.80 -7.30 3.13
C ARG A 54 -10.00 -8.08 4.18
N SER A 55 -9.33 -7.38 5.10
CA SER A 55 -8.60 -8.00 6.20
C SER A 55 -9.50 -8.79 7.16
N VAL A 56 -10.67 -8.23 7.51
CA VAL A 56 -11.67 -8.95 8.33
C VAL A 56 -12.09 -10.24 7.63
N PHE A 57 -12.40 -10.16 6.33
CA PHE A 57 -12.73 -11.36 5.54
C PHE A 57 -11.63 -12.40 5.60
N LEU A 58 -10.36 -12.02 5.35
CA LEU A 58 -9.23 -12.95 5.40
C LEU A 58 -9.03 -13.58 6.78
N THR A 59 -9.31 -12.85 7.86
CA THR A 59 -9.14 -13.34 9.24
C THR A 59 -10.17 -14.41 9.61
N HIS A 60 -11.39 -14.29 9.10
CA HIS A 60 -12.51 -15.18 9.37
C HIS A 60 -12.83 -16.13 8.20
N ASN A 61 -12.03 -16.11 7.14
CA ASN A 61 -12.21 -17.03 6.02
C ASN A 61 -12.11 -18.48 6.52
N GLY A 62 -13.13 -19.29 6.20
CA GLY A 62 -13.27 -20.67 6.68
C GLY A 62 -14.14 -20.84 7.94
N ASP A 63 -14.57 -19.75 8.59
CA ASP A 63 -15.59 -19.79 9.66
C ASP A 63 -16.99 -19.84 9.03
N SER A 64 -17.71 -20.94 9.20
CA SER A 64 -19.03 -21.14 8.59
C SER A 64 -20.10 -20.15 9.12
N GLU A 65 -20.01 -19.76 10.39
CA GLU A 65 -20.91 -18.78 10.99
C GLU A 65 -20.67 -17.40 10.35
N PHE A 66 -19.41 -17.02 10.22
CA PHE A 66 -19.03 -15.78 9.54
C PHE A 66 -19.47 -15.76 8.07
N MET A 67 -19.18 -16.82 7.31
CA MET A 67 -19.52 -16.89 5.88
C MET A 67 -21.04 -16.79 5.65
N SER A 68 -21.83 -17.42 6.54
CA SER A 68 -23.29 -17.29 6.55
C SER A 68 -23.74 -15.86 6.88
N PHE A 69 -23.12 -15.23 7.90
CA PHE A 69 -23.43 -13.85 8.28
C PHE A 69 -23.20 -12.85 7.14
N VAL A 70 -22.08 -12.96 6.42
CA VAL A 70 -21.72 -12.00 5.36
C VAL A 70 -22.32 -12.35 3.99
N GLY A 71 -22.94 -13.53 3.85
CA GLY A 71 -23.53 -13.99 2.59
C GLY A 71 -22.52 -14.10 1.45
N VAL A 72 -21.30 -14.58 1.76
CA VAL A 72 -20.24 -14.81 0.78
C VAL A 72 -20.13 -16.31 0.52
N GLU A 73 -20.20 -16.72 -0.74
CA GLU A 73 -19.90 -18.09 -1.16
C GLU A 73 -18.40 -18.30 -1.27
N SER A 74 -17.92 -19.52 -1.02
CA SER A 74 -16.53 -19.90 -1.20
C SER A 74 -16.07 -19.64 -2.64
N GLY A 75 -14.95 -18.94 -2.83
CA GLY A 75 -14.34 -18.70 -4.15
C GLY A 75 -14.50 -17.29 -4.72
N LYS A 76 -15.16 -16.36 -4.00
CA LYS A 76 -15.15 -14.93 -4.38
C LYS A 76 -13.79 -14.27 -4.14
N SER A 77 -13.50 -13.22 -4.93
CA SER A 77 -12.33 -12.37 -4.67
C SER A 77 -12.44 -11.69 -3.31
N ASP A 78 -11.30 -11.46 -2.67
CA ASP A 78 -11.20 -10.77 -1.38
C ASP A 78 -11.84 -9.37 -1.44
N LYS A 79 -11.68 -8.64 -2.56
CA LYS A 79 -12.28 -7.32 -2.78
C LYS A 79 -13.80 -7.34 -2.75
N GLU A 80 -14.43 -8.28 -3.45
CA GLU A 80 -15.89 -8.44 -3.41
C GLU A 80 -16.37 -8.88 -2.04
N ALA A 81 -15.64 -9.81 -1.42
CA ALA A 81 -15.97 -10.31 -0.10
C ALA A 81 -15.91 -9.20 0.95
N GLY A 82 -14.86 -8.37 0.95
CA GLY A 82 -14.73 -7.23 1.86
C GLY A 82 -15.90 -6.25 1.80
N SER A 83 -16.41 -5.94 0.61
CA SER A 83 -17.60 -5.08 0.45
C SER A 83 -18.86 -5.69 1.09
N LYS A 84 -19.02 -7.02 0.99
CA LYS A 84 -20.11 -7.74 1.65
C LYS A 84 -19.97 -7.75 3.17
N VAL A 85 -18.75 -7.94 3.69
CA VAL A 85 -18.48 -7.81 5.14
C VAL A 85 -18.86 -6.42 5.63
N MET A 86 -18.42 -5.37 4.94
CA MET A 86 -18.77 -3.98 5.27
C MET A 86 -20.29 -3.79 5.31
N SER A 87 -21.00 -4.24 4.28
CA SER A 87 -22.46 -4.11 4.18
C SER A 87 -23.19 -4.87 5.30
N ALA A 88 -22.77 -6.10 5.61
CA ALA A 88 -23.34 -6.89 6.69
C ALA A 88 -23.12 -6.22 8.06
N CYS A 89 -21.92 -5.68 8.28
CA CYS A 89 -21.58 -4.94 9.48
C CYS A 89 -22.35 -3.63 9.63
N GLU A 90 -22.51 -2.86 8.55
CA GLU A 90 -23.34 -1.65 8.56
C GLU A 90 -24.81 -1.95 8.88
N GLY A 91 -25.31 -3.12 8.45
CA GLY A 91 -26.67 -3.58 8.78
C GLY A 91 -26.83 -3.80 10.29
N VAL A 92 -25.99 -4.65 10.89
CA VAL A 92 -26.11 -4.98 12.32
C VAL A 92 -25.77 -3.80 13.24
N MET A 93 -24.88 -2.88 12.81
CA MET A 93 -24.51 -1.71 13.61
C MET A 93 -25.66 -0.71 13.83
N LYS A 94 -26.65 -0.67 12.91
CA LYS A 94 -27.79 0.27 12.95
C LYS A 94 -28.99 -0.27 13.73
N VAL A 95 -28.94 -1.51 14.20
CA VAL A 95 -30.04 -2.14 14.94
C VAL A 95 -30.22 -1.43 16.29
N SER A 96 -31.45 -0.95 16.54
CA SER A 96 -31.83 -0.25 17.78
C SER A 96 -31.82 -1.19 18.98
N VAL A 97 -31.55 -0.63 20.17
CA VAL A 97 -31.66 -1.35 21.45
C VAL A 97 -33.05 -1.92 21.73
N ASP A 98 -34.09 -1.34 21.13
CA ASP A 98 -35.49 -1.77 21.30
C ASP A 98 -35.88 -2.91 20.34
N SER A 99 -34.98 -3.32 19.44
CA SER A 99 -35.23 -4.39 18.48
C SER A 99 -35.06 -5.78 19.11
N GLU A 100 -35.91 -6.73 18.75
CA GLU A 100 -35.77 -8.14 19.15
C GLU A 100 -34.44 -8.75 18.65
N ASP A 101 -33.92 -8.25 17.52
CA ASP A 101 -32.66 -8.68 16.92
C ASP A 101 -31.42 -8.03 17.55
N TYR A 102 -31.59 -7.14 18.53
CA TYR A 102 -30.50 -6.35 19.10
C TYR A 102 -29.37 -7.21 19.65
N ASN A 103 -29.69 -8.21 20.49
CA ASN A 103 -28.67 -9.05 21.13
C ASN A 103 -27.90 -9.90 20.11
N ALA A 104 -28.60 -10.47 19.12
CA ALA A 104 -27.97 -11.24 18.06
C ALA A 104 -27.08 -10.36 17.16
N SER A 105 -27.54 -9.14 16.87
CA SER A 105 -26.78 -8.15 16.09
C SER A 105 -25.56 -7.66 16.85
N LEU A 106 -25.67 -7.43 18.16
CA LEU A 106 -24.59 -7.02 19.03
C LEU A 106 -23.49 -8.09 19.11
N ASP A 107 -23.86 -9.37 19.27
CA ASP A 107 -22.89 -10.48 19.30
C ASP A 107 -22.10 -10.60 17.99
N LYS A 108 -22.81 -10.57 16.85
CA LYS A 108 -22.19 -10.59 15.52
C LYS A 108 -21.29 -9.38 15.30
N ALA A 109 -21.77 -8.18 15.65
CA ALA A 109 -21.00 -6.96 15.48
C ALA A 109 -19.76 -6.93 16.37
N ARG A 110 -19.84 -7.44 17.60
CA ARG A 110 -18.69 -7.59 18.50
C ARG A 110 -17.63 -8.51 17.90
N LYS A 111 -18.06 -9.65 17.33
CA LYS A 111 -17.15 -10.66 16.74
C LYS A 111 -16.50 -10.21 15.43
N TYR A 112 -17.28 -9.60 14.52
CA TYR A 112 -16.86 -9.44 13.11
C TYR A 112 -16.73 -7.99 12.64
N CYS A 113 -17.25 -7.02 13.39
CA CYS A 113 -17.30 -5.62 12.97
C CYS A 113 -16.38 -4.71 13.81
N THR A 114 -15.60 -5.31 14.70
CA THR A 114 -14.54 -4.68 15.49
C THR A 114 -13.16 -5.10 14.96
N THR A 115 -12.10 -4.44 15.43
CA THR A 115 -10.72 -4.82 15.07
C THR A 115 -10.47 -6.28 15.44
N PRO A 116 -10.18 -7.16 14.46
CA PRO A 116 -10.04 -8.58 14.72
C PRO A 116 -8.63 -8.92 15.24
N ASN A 117 -8.51 -10.12 15.82
CA ASN A 117 -7.20 -10.71 16.09
C ASN A 117 -6.67 -11.38 14.81
N PHE A 118 -5.77 -10.69 14.10
CA PHE A 118 -5.25 -11.15 12.82
C PHE A 118 -4.51 -12.49 12.97
N LYS A 119 -4.79 -13.44 12.07
CA LYS A 119 -4.10 -14.74 12.01
C LYS A 119 -2.86 -14.70 11.12
N THR A 120 -2.80 -13.75 10.19
CA THR A 120 -1.76 -13.67 9.17
C THR A 120 -1.23 -12.25 9.03
N ILE A 121 0.04 -12.13 8.60
CA ILE A 121 0.66 -10.85 8.26
C ILE A 121 -0.15 -10.12 7.18
N GLU A 122 -0.63 -10.84 6.15
CA GLU A 122 -1.45 -10.29 5.07
C GLU A 122 -2.66 -9.51 5.61
N ALA A 123 -3.42 -10.13 6.52
CA ALA A 123 -4.59 -9.49 7.11
C ALA A 123 -4.20 -8.25 7.92
N LYS A 124 -3.16 -8.32 8.76
CA LYS A 124 -2.71 -7.17 9.56
C LYS A 124 -2.27 -5.98 8.69
N VAL A 125 -1.56 -6.26 7.61
CA VAL A 125 -1.04 -5.24 6.70
C VAL A 125 -2.17 -4.56 5.92
N LEU A 126 -3.14 -5.34 5.41
CA LEU A 126 -4.33 -4.80 4.76
C LEU A 126 -5.18 -3.95 5.71
N PHE A 127 -5.28 -4.35 6.99
CA PHE A 127 -5.97 -3.55 8.00
C PHE A 127 -5.31 -2.20 8.25
N SER A 128 -4.00 -2.10 8.05
CA SER A 128 -3.22 -0.87 8.17
C SER A 128 -3.30 0.01 6.91
N ASP A 129 -4.31 -0.23 6.06
CA ASP A 129 -4.60 0.47 4.80
C ASP A 129 -3.48 0.42 3.76
N ARG A 130 -2.63 -0.61 3.79
CA ARG A 130 -1.57 -0.85 2.81
C ARG A 130 -2.01 -1.88 1.78
N GLU A 131 -1.82 -1.58 0.50
CA GLU A 131 -2.09 -2.55 -0.56
C GLU A 131 -0.88 -3.48 -0.74
N ILE A 132 -1.17 -4.75 -0.98
CA ILE A 132 -0.19 -5.81 -1.08
C ILE A 132 0.14 -6.04 -2.56
N ALA A 133 1.41 -6.33 -2.84
CA ALA A 133 1.83 -6.68 -4.19
C ALA A 133 1.14 -7.98 -4.64
N PHE A 134 0.69 -8.03 -5.90
CA PHE A 134 -0.03 -9.20 -6.39
C PHE A 134 0.32 -9.59 -7.83
N GLU A 135 0.79 -8.64 -8.63
CA GLU A 135 1.07 -8.85 -10.06
C GLU A 135 2.56 -8.85 -10.36
N ASP A 136 2.92 -9.45 -11.50
CA ASP A 136 4.31 -9.58 -11.96
C ASP A 136 5.09 -8.27 -11.95
N ARG A 137 4.43 -7.16 -12.34
CA ARG A 137 5.00 -5.81 -12.28
C ARG A 137 5.50 -5.50 -10.87
N ASP A 138 4.68 -5.75 -9.84
CA ASP A 138 5.05 -5.41 -8.47
C ASP A 138 6.30 -6.17 -8.03
N TRP A 139 6.39 -7.46 -8.36
CA TRP A 139 7.54 -8.29 -8.02
C TRP A 139 8.83 -7.82 -8.68
N LYS A 140 8.77 -7.41 -9.95
CA LYS A 140 9.91 -6.83 -10.68
C LYS A 140 10.32 -5.48 -10.09
N ASN A 141 9.34 -4.63 -9.78
CA ASN A 141 9.58 -3.31 -9.20
C ASN A 141 10.17 -3.42 -7.79
N LEU A 142 9.64 -4.31 -6.94
CA LEU A 142 10.16 -4.56 -5.60
C LEU A 142 11.62 -4.98 -5.63
N PHE A 143 11.99 -5.90 -6.53
CA PHE A 143 13.40 -6.24 -6.72
C PHE A 143 14.20 -5.00 -7.15
N THR A 144 13.72 -4.24 -8.12
CA THR A 144 14.41 -3.05 -8.63
C THR A 144 14.66 -1.98 -7.55
N ILE A 145 13.68 -1.77 -6.67
CA ILE A 145 13.76 -0.80 -5.56
C ILE A 145 14.74 -1.29 -4.49
N HIS A 146 14.69 -2.58 -4.15
CA HIS A 146 15.40 -3.12 -2.98
C HIS A 146 16.69 -3.88 -3.30
N LYS A 147 17.08 -4.02 -4.58
CA LYS A 147 18.30 -4.75 -4.97
C LYS A 147 19.60 -4.17 -4.38
N GLY A 148 19.60 -2.92 -3.93
CA GLY A 148 20.72 -2.30 -3.22
C GLY A 148 20.75 -2.55 -1.71
N ASP A 149 19.73 -3.20 -1.16
CA ASP A 149 19.63 -3.58 0.26
C ASP A 149 20.12 -5.04 0.41
N ASP A 150 21.33 -5.22 0.95
CA ASP A 150 21.91 -6.55 1.14
C ASP A 150 21.03 -7.44 2.03
N ALA A 151 20.33 -6.86 3.02
CA ALA A 151 19.44 -7.64 3.89
C ALA A 151 18.23 -8.18 3.12
N PHE A 152 17.72 -7.44 2.13
CA PHE A 152 16.67 -7.92 1.24
C PHE A 152 17.18 -9.07 0.38
N ILE A 153 18.34 -8.91 -0.27
CA ILE A 153 18.93 -9.95 -1.11
C ILE A 153 19.14 -11.25 -0.32
N GLU A 154 19.73 -11.18 0.87
CA GLU A 154 19.97 -12.37 1.70
C GLU A 154 18.67 -13.04 2.16
N LYS A 155 17.61 -12.28 2.45
CA LYS A 155 16.30 -12.85 2.78
C LYS A 155 15.65 -13.56 1.60
N VAL A 156 15.71 -12.98 0.40
CA VAL A 156 15.19 -13.61 -0.82
C VAL A 156 16.01 -14.87 -1.15
N LYS A 157 17.34 -14.83 -1.03
CA LYS A 157 18.20 -16.01 -1.17
C LYS A 157 17.78 -17.14 -0.22
N LYS A 158 17.63 -16.82 1.07
CA LYS A 158 17.27 -17.79 2.11
C LYS A 158 15.90 -18.42 1.84
N ALA A 159 14.89 -17.63 1.45
CA ALA A 159 13.55 -18.15 1.14
C ALA A 159 13.55 -19.09 -0.08
N ASN A 160 14.49 -18.91 -1.01
CA ASN A 160 14.57 -19.67 -2.25
C ASN A 160 15.68 -20.73 -2.27
N SER A 161 16.49 -20.83 -1.20
CA SER A 161 17.71 -21.65 -1.18
C SER A 161 18.65 -21.40 -2.37
N ASP A 162 18.69 -20.15 -2.84
CA ASP A 162 19.47 -19.74 -4.02
C ASP A 162 20.59 -18.79 -3.61
N THR A 163 21.84 -19.22 -3.75
CA THR A 163 23.02 -18.40 -3.40
C THR A 163 23.53 -17.55 -4.56
N SER A 164 23.01 -17.75 -5.78
CA SER A 164 23.47 -17.09 -7.00
C SER A 164 22.84 -15.71 -7.23
N LEU A 165 21.75 -15.39 -6.52
CA LEU A 165 21.07 -14.12 -6.63
C LEU A 165 22.00 -12.96 -6.25
N THR A 166 22.05 -11.93 -7.09
CA THR A 166 22.81 -10.70 -6.81
C THR A 166 22.00 -9.47 -7.20
N LYS A 167 22.47 -8.29 -6.79
CA LYS A 167 21.89 -7.01 -7.18
C LYS A 167 21.90 -6.73 -8.70
N GLU A 168 22.77 -7.43 -9.44
CA GLU A 168 22.89 -7.30 -10.91
C GLU A 168 21.97 -8.27 -11.68
N SER A 169 21.23 -9.11 -10.96
CA SER A 169 20.29 -10.05 -11.57
C SER A 169 19.15 -9.29 -12.29
N GLN A 170 18.62 -9.88 -13.35
CA GLN A 170 17.54 -9.26 -14.12
C GLN A 170 16.19 -9.40 -13.39
N ALA A 171 15.40 -8.33 -13.34
CA ALA A 171 14.13 -8.33 -12.60
C ALA A 171 13.17 -9.44 -13.09
N ASP A 172 13.14 -9.70 -14.40
CA ASP A 172 12.32 -10.76 -15.00
C ASP A 172 12.65 -12.17 -14.50
N THR A 173 13.91 -12.44 -14.15
CA THR A 173 14.34 -13.77 -13.68
C THR A 173 14.20 -13.92 -12.16
N VAL A 174 14.11 -12.80 -11.44
CA VAL A 174 14.05 -12.75 -9.97
C VAL A 174 12.62 -12.60 -9.44
N LYS A 175 11.68 -12.12 -10.26
CA LYS A 175 10.29 -11.84 -9.85
C LYS A 175 9.63 -13.00 -9.09
N ASP A 176 9.81 -14.25 -9.54
CA ASP A 176 9.18 -15.42 -8.92
C ASP A 176 9.80 -15.73 -7.54
N LYS A 177 11.07 -15.38 -7.35
CA LYS A 177 11.78 -15.54 -6.07
C LYS A 177 11.31 -14.51 -5.04
N VAL A 178 11.10 -13.27 -5.48
CA VAL A 178 10.51 -12.20 -4.63
C VAL A 178 9.07 -12.56 -4.28
N LYS A 179 8.28 -12.99 -5.27
CA LYS A 179 6.91 -13.46 -5.06
C LYS A 179 6.88 -14.57 -4.02
N LYS A 180 7.74 -15.59 -4.14
CA LYS A 180 7.85 -16.68 -3.15
C LYS A 180 8.21 -16.16 -1.76
N PHE A 181 9.21 -15.29 -1.65
CA PHE A 181 9.60 -14.69 -0.37
C PHE A 181 8.42 -13.97 0.30
N CYS A 182 7.67 -13.17 -0.45
CA CYS A 182 6.48 -12.48 0.05
C CYS A 182 5.33 -13.45 0.37
N ASP A 183 5.08 -14.46 -0.47
CA ASP A 183 4.06 -15.50 -0.22
C ASP A 183 4.37 -16.31 1.05
N ASP A 184 5.65 -16.59 1.33
CA ASP A 184 6.09 -17.29 2.54
C ASP A 184 5.95 -16.42 3.80
N LEU A 185 6.08 -15.09 3.68
CA LEU A 185 5.85 -14.14 4.78
C LEU A 185 4.36 -13.93 5.06
N LYS A 186 3.53 -13.79 4.02
CA LYS A 186 2.14 -13.34 4.18
C LYS A 186 1.29 -14.26 5.07
N ILE A 187 1.60 -15.56 5.07
CA ILE A 187 0.91 -16.61 5.85
C ILE A 187 1.40 -16.73 7.29
N GLN A 188 2.49 -16.06 7.67
CA GLN A 188 3.03 -16.17 9.02
C GLN A 188 2.14 -15.47 10.04
N SER A 189 2.27 -15.87 11.31
CA SER A 189 1.64 -15.16 12.42
C SER A 189 2.14 -13.70 12.47
N PRO A 190 1.27 -12.72 12.74
CA PRO A 190 1.66 -11.32 12.90
C PRO A 190 2.71 -11.04 13.97
N ASP A 191 2.90 -11.98 14.91
CA ASP A 191 3.86 -11.85 16.03
C ASP A 191 5.23 -12.44 15.70
N SER A 192 5.40 -13.05 14.52
CA SER A 192 6.63 -13.74 14.08
C SER A 192 7.81 -12.81 13.73
N GLY A 193 7.67 -11.50 13.87
CA GLY A 193 8.65 -10.50 13.44
C GLY A 193 8.67 -10.22 11.93
N GLY A 194 8.02 -11.06 11.11
CA GLY A 194 7.98 -10.91 9.65
C GLY A 194 7.19 -9.70 9.14
N VAL A 195 6.38 -9.04 9.99
CA VAL A 195 5.56 -7.88 9.60
C VAL A 195 6.43 -6.74 9.08
N ALA A 196 7.54 -6.45 9.75
CA ALA A 196 8.44 -5.36 9.35
C ALA A 196 9.06 -5.62 7.97
N ASP A 197 9.42 -6.87 7.69
CA ASP A 197 9.96 -7.27 6.39
C ASP A 197 8.90 -7.19 5.30
N TYR A 198 7.69 -7.64 5.60
CA TYR A 198 6.58 -7.59 4.66
C TYR A 198 6.20 -6.15 4.29
N GLU A 199 6.06 -5.30 5.31
CA GLU A 199 5.78 -3.88 5.14
C GLU A 199 6.86 -3.15 4.35
N LYS A 200 8.11 -3.60 4.46
CA LYS A 200 9.24 -3.00 3.76
C LYS A 200 9.38 -3.49 2.32
N TYR A 201 9.12 -4.77 2.05
CA TYR A 201 9.55 -5.44 0.82
C TYR A 201 8.43 -6.05 -0.03
N CYS A 202 7.18 -6.09 0.44
CA CYS A 202 6.10 -6.87 -0.20
C CYS A 202 4.82 -6.05 -0.46
N LEU A 203 4.90 -4.73 -0.36
CA LEU A 203 3.77 -3.84 -0.65
C LEU A 203 3.65 -3.55 -2.14
N GLN A 204 2.44 -3.21 -2.57
CA GLN A 204 2.19 -2.83 -3.95
C GLN A 204 3.05 -1.62 -4.34
N THR A 205 3.66 -1.70 -5.51
CA THR A 205 4.48 -0.61 -6.04
C THR A 205 3.63 0.32 -6.90
N PRO A 206 3.97 1.62 -6.99
CA PRO A 206 3.32 2.53 -7.93
C PRO A 206 3.38 1.99 -9.37
N SER A 207 2.30 2.21 -10.12
CA SER A 207 2.15 1.68 -11.48
C SER A 207 3.09 2.31 -12.50
N SER A 208 3.70 3.46 -12.18
CA SER A 208 4.63 4.14 -13.07
C SER A 208 5.80 4.75 -12.30
N THR A 209 6.90 4.92 -13.02
CA THR A 209 8.11 5.58 -12.52
C THR A 209 7.81 7.01 -12.03
N LYS A 210 6.89 7.72 -12.68
CA LYS A 210 6.45 9.06 -12.26
C LYS A 210 5.88 9.06 -10.84
N ILE A 211 4.85 8.26 -10.62
CA ILE A 211 4.13 8.23 -9.34
C ILE A 211 5.09 7.80 -8.22
N PHE A 212 5.99 6.87 -8.51
CA PHE A 212 7.00 6.44 -7.55
C PHE A 212 7.90 7.58 -7.08
N TYR A 213 8.54 8.32 -7.99
CA TYR A 213 9.44 9.41 -7.61
C TYR A 213 8.70 10.59 -7.00
N GLU A 214 7.49 10.91 -7.46
CA GLU A 214 6.64 11.92 -6.83
C GLU A 214 6.28 11.55 -5.38
N ASN A 215 5.99 10.26 -5.10
CA ASN A 215 5.75 9.78 -3.74
C ASN A 215 7.00 9.84 -2.85
N LEU A 216 8.20 9.75 -3.42
CA LEU A 216 9.47 9.99 -2.72
C LEU A 216 9.77 11.49 -2.51
N GLY A 217 8.94 12.39 -3.04
CA GLY A 217 9.11 13.84 -2.95
C GLY A 217 9.99 14.44 -4.03
N SER A 218 10.48 13.64 -4.99
CA SER A 218 11.18 14.15 -6.17
C SER A 218 10.22 14.90 -7.07
N ARG A 219 10.69 15.97 -7.71
CA ARG A 219 9.84 16.81 -8.56
C ARG A 219 10.12 16.52 -10.01
N PHE A 220 9.11 16.10 -10.77
CA PHE A 220 9.22 16.02 -12.22
C PHE A 220 9.60 17.41 -12.78
N VAL A 221 10.50 17.45 -13.76
CA VAL A 221 10.95 18.70 -14.35
C VAL A 221 9.76 19.43 -14.98
N GLY A 222 9.53 20.67 -14.56
CA GLY A 222 8.45 21.51 -15.07
C GLY A 222 8.69 21.97 -16.51
N GLU A 223 7.65 22.48 -17.17
CA GLU A 223 7.67 22.89 -18.58
C GLU A 223 8.85 23.82 -18.95
N SER A 224 9.22 24.76 -18.08
CA SER A 224 10.34 25.68 -18.31
C SER A 224 11.71 25.17 -17.82
N GLY A 225 11.78 23.98 -17.23
CA GLY A 225 13.00 23.47 -16.58
C GLY A 225 13.89 22.60 -17.46
N TRP A 226 13.41 22.18 -18.64
CA TRP A 226 14.07 21.16 -19.46
C TRP A 226 15.40 21.59 -20.07
N GLU A 227 15.54 22.85 -20.45
CA GLU A 227 16.79 23.41 -20.97
C GLU A 227 17.89 23.35 -19.91
N SER A 228 17.59 23.85 -18.71
CA SER A 228 18.50 23.83 -17.56
C SER A 228 18.82 22.40 -17.14
N LYS A 229 17.82 21.50 -17.15
CA LYS A 229 18.02 20.09 -16.84
C LYS A 229 18.99 19.46 -17.83
N PHE A 230 18.77 19.62 -19.13
CA PHE A 230 19.65 19.09 -20.17
C PHE A 230 21.09 19.62 -20.01
N ASP A 231 21.25 20.93 -19.82
CA ASP A 231 22.57 21.54 -19.62
C ASP A 231 23.31 20.96 -18.41
N SER A 232 22.58 20.65 -17.32
CA SER A 232 23.17 20.07 -16.12
C SER A 232 23.69 18.64 -16.30
N ILE A 233 23.18 17.89 -17.28
CA ILE A 233 23.49 16.46 -17.47
C ILE A 233 24.27 16.14 -18.74
N LYS A 234 24.27 17.02 -19.75
CA LYS A 234 24.82 16.74 -21.10
C LYS A 234 26.32 16.42 -21.13
N THR A 235 27.07 16.78 -20.10
CA THR A 235 28.50 16.48 -19.99
C THR A 235 28.80 15.26 -19.11
N GLY A 236 27.83 14.80 -18.29
CA GLY A 236 28.02 13.73 -17.31
C GLY A 236 27.39 12.39 -17.71
N ASP A 237 26.38 12.39 -18.59
CA ASP A 237 25.70 11.19 -19.03
C ASP A 237 26.11 10.79 -20.45
N ASN A 238 27.08 9.87 -20.53
CA ASN A 238 27.65 9.38 -21.79
C ASN A 238 26.63 8.69 -22.72
N SER A 239 25.49 8.24 -22.19
CA SER A 239 24.45 7.56 -22.97
C SER A 239 23.30 8.48 -23.39
N LEU A 240 23.24 9.69 -22.83
CA LEU A 240 22.13 10.63 -23.00
C LEU A 240 21.76 10.83 -24.47
N PHE A 241 22.73 11.23 -25.30
CA PHE A 241 22.48 11.58 -26.70
C PHE A 241 21.97 10.40 -27.52
N ASN A 242 22.41 9.18 -27.21
CA ASN A 242 21.91 7.98 -27.89
C ASN A 242 20.48 7.62 -27.49
N ASP A 243 20.10 7.93 -26.25
CA ASP A 243 18.78 7.61 -25.72
C ASP A 243 17.73 8.64 -26.14
N ILE A 244 18.08 9.94 -26.14
CA ILE A 244 17.13 11.02 -26.45
C ILE A 244 17.10 11.41 -27.93
N LYS A 245 18.05 10.91 -28.76
CA LYS A 245 18.09 11.26 -30.18
C LYS A 245 16.77 10.96 -30.85
N ASN A 246 16.34 11.90 -31.67
CA ASN A 246 15.29 11.69 -32.65
C ASN A 246 15.89 11.83 -34.06
N THR A 247 15.33 12.67 -34.90
CA THR A 247 15.85 12.95 -36.25
C THR A 247 17.09 13.85 -36.25
N GLU A 248 17.40 14.54 -35.15
CA GLU A 248 18.56 15.45 -35.07
C GLU A 248 19.74 14.79 -34.33
N THR A 249 20.96 15.13 -34.74
CA THR A 249 22.20 14.72 -34.04
C THR A 249 22.50 15.67 -32.88
N LEU A 250 22.49 15.13 -31.65
CA LEU A 250 22.87 15.87 -30.44
C LEU A 250 24.26 15.45 -29.92
N ASN A 251 24.94 16.38 -29.24
CA ASN A 251 26.20 16.18 -28.53
C ASN A 251 26.36 17.20 -27.38
N ALA A 252 27.49 17.16 -26.68
CA ALA A 252 27.75 18.03 -25.52
C ALA A 252 27.75 19.53 -25.84
N SER A 253 28.00 19.91 -27.10
CA SER A 253 27.96 21.29 -27.59
C SER A 253 26.60 21.71 -28.12
N SER A 254 25.60 20.82 -28.09
CA SER A 254 24.25 21.14 -28.57
C SER A 254 23.59 22.25 -27.72
N PRO A 255 22.78 23.11 -28.36
CA PRO A 255 21.95 24.11 -27.68
C PRO A 255 20.99 23.49 -26.65
N SER A 256 20.75 24.23 -25.57
CA SER A 256 19.94 23.79 -24.42
C SER A 256 18.46 23.64 -24.76
N ASP A 257 17.92 24.50 -25.62
CA ASP A 257 16.55 24.48 -26.14
C ASP A 257 16.26 23.19 -26.92
N LYS A 258 17.15 22.83 -27.85
CA LYS A 258 17.03 21.61 -28.65
C LYS A 258 17.18 20.35 -27.80
N GLY A 259 18.24 20.30 -26.99
CA GLY A 259 18.50 19.16 -26.12
C GLY A 259 17.42 18.98 -25.06
N GLY A 260 16.94 20.07 -24.46
CA GLY A 260 15.87 20.09 -23.48
C GLY A 260 14.54 19.57 -24.05
N SER A 261 14.17 19.99 -25.27
CA SER A 261 12.96 19.50 -25.94
C SER A 261 12.99 17.98 -26.20
N GLN A 262 14.12 17.45 -26.69
CA GLN A 262 14.27 16.01 -26.90
C GLN A 262 14.31 15.23 -25.58
N LEU A 263 14.97 15.76 -24.55
CA LEU A 263 14.98 15.19 -23.21
C LEU A 263 13.56 15.11 -22.62
N LYS A 264 12.77 16.19 -22.75
CA LYS A 264 11.35 16.20 -22.34
C LYS A 264 10.58 15.11 -23.04
N ALA A 265 10.66 15.05 -24.37
CA ALA A 265 9.92 14.06 -25.17
C ALA A 265 10.32 12.62 -24.84
N TRP A 266 11.59 12.38 -24.50
CA TRP A 266 12.06 11.08 -24.00
C TRP A 266 11.46 10.79 -22.61
N CYS A 267 11.58 11.74 -21.67
CA CYS A 267 11.04 11.60 -20.32
C CYS A 267 9.53 11.34 -20.30
N ASP A 268 8.75 12.05 -21.11
CA ASP A 268 7.29 11.86 -21.22
C ASP A 268 6.92 10.41 -21.60
N LYS A 269 7.79 9.70 -22.34
CA LYS A 269 7.63 8.28 -22.70
C LYS A 269 8.15 7.31 -21.62
N GLU A 270 9.21 7.68 -20.91
CA GLU A 270 9.85 6.79 -19.93
C GLU A 270 9.18 6.81 -18.56
N VAL A 271 8.66 7.96 -18.13
CA VAL A 271 8.07 8.10 -16.79
C VAL A 271 6.75 7.34 -16.62
N VAL A 272 6.09 6.99 -17.73
CA VAL A 272 4.87 6.16 -17.74
C VAL A 272 5.17 4.66 -17.69
N LYS A 273 6.43 4.25 -17.86
CA LYS A 273 6.85 2.84 -17.79
C LYS A 273 7.00 2.35 -16.35
N GLU A 274 7.03 1.03 -16.22
CA GLU A 274 7.33 0.33 -14.97
C GLU A 274 8.74 0.66 -14.46
N LEU A 275 8.93 0.60 -13.13
CA LEU A 275 10.22 0.94 -12.53
C LEU A 275 11.32 0.00 -13.01
N SER A 276 11.04 -1.30 -13.16
CA SER A 276 12.01 -2.28 -13.65
C SER A 276 12.65 -1.92 -14.99
N ASP A 277 11.95 -1.13 -15.81
CA ASP A 277 12.33 -0.86 -17.19
C ASP A 277 13.13 0.43 -17.33
N SER A 278 12.91 1.42 -16.44
CA SER A 278 13.44 2.78 -16.64
C SER A 278 14.03 3.45 -15.38
N HIS A 279 14.10 2.76 -14.24
CA HIS A 279 14.37 3.37 -12.91
C HIS A 279 15.45 4.46 -12.87
N GLN A 280 16.71 4.11 -13.13
CA GLN A 280 17.85 4.95 -12.77
C GLN A 280 18.06 6.11 -13.74
N LYS A 281 18.00 5.85 -15.05
CA LYS A 281 18.10 6.90 -16.07
C LYS A 281 16.95 7.89 -15.94
N THR A 282 15.71 7.39 -15.78
CA THR A 282 14.53 8.24 -15.65
C THR A 282 14.60 9.13 -14.40
N ARG A 283 15.08 8.60 -13.27
CA ARG A 283 15.34 9.41 -12.06
C ARG A 283 16.25 10.59 -12.37
N ASP A 284 17.43 10.28 -12.88
CA ASP A 284 18.53 11.24 -12.99
C ASP A 284 18.23 12.30 -14.06
N ARG A 285 17.47 11.92 -15.09
CA ARG A 285 17.16 12.76 -16.25
C ARG A 285 15.86 13.54 -16.15
N CYS A 286 14.83 12.99 -15.49
CA CYS A 286 13.47 13.53 -15.55
C CYS A 286 12.99 14.19 -14.25
N PHE A 287 13.72 14.02 -13.14
CA PHE A 287 13.36 14.57 -11.83
C PHE A 287 14.45 15.50 -11.28
N ASN A 288 14.02 16.44 -10.43
CA ASN A 288 14.83 17.35 -9.62
C ASN A 288 14.77 16.93 -8.15
#